data_AF-A0A1C5S6J7-F1
#
_entry.id   AF-A0A1C5S6J7-F1
#
_cell.length_a   1.000
_cell.length_b   1.000
_cell.length_c   1.000
_cell.angle_alpha   90.00
_cell.angle_beta   90.00
_cell.angle_gamma   90.00
#
_symmetry.space_group_name_H-M   'P 1'
#
loop_
_entity.id
_entity.type
_entity.pdbx_description
1 polymer ?
#
loop_
_entity_poly.entity_id
_entity_poly.type
_entity_poly.pdbx_seq_one_letter_code
_entity_poly.pdbx_strand_id
1 'polypeptide(L)'
;MLAEDTNGELLIIEIQNNRELDYFHRMLYGVSKAITNYIGLGDAYSKYAKSITLTSYILSLGQGKDYVYHGKTFFRALHVPKDVLQLSVRQKELFVGKEAGDIFPQYYVLKVNEFDQIARTPLDEWIRFLKTGEIKILTQRKECRKPENALA
;
A
#
# COMPACT_ATOMS: atom_id res chain seq x y z
N MET A 1 2.33 -8.69 7.93
CA MET A 1 3.71 -8.16 7.97
C MET A 1 3.63 -6.65 7.99
N LEU A 2 4.52 -6.01 8.75
CA LEU A 2 4.61 -4.56 8.82
C LEU A 2 6.03 -4.18 8.39
N ALA A 3 6.13 -3.22 7.49
CA ALA A 3 7.38 -2.75 6.92
C ALA A 3 7.38 -1.23 6.87
N GLU A 4 8.58 -0.66 6.75
CA GLU A 4 8.77 0.76 6.52
C GLU A 4 9.57 0.92 5.22
N ASP A 5 9.12 1.78 4.33
CA ASP A 5 9.81 2.03 3.06
C ASP A 5 11.00 3.01 3.25
N THR A 6 11.74 3.30 2.17
CA THR A 6 12.89 4.23 2.23
C THR A 6 12.51 5.69 2.49
N ASN A 7 11.25 6.06 2.25
CA ASN A 7 10.69 7.36 2.59
C ASN A 7 10.12 7.37 4.03
N GLY A 8 10.20 6.23 4.71
CA GLY A 8 9.70 5.92 6.02
C GLY A 8 8.18 5.77 6.10
N GLU A 9 7.52 5.50 4.97
CA GLU A 9 6.09 5.18 4.90
C GLU A 9 5.82 3.79 5.49
N LEU A 10 4.75 3.68 6.26
CA LEU A 10 4.38 2.44 6.92
C LEU A 10 3.56 1.57 5.97
N LEU A 11 4.09 0.40 5.65
CA LEU A 11 3.46 -0.58 4.80
C LEU A 11 2.93 -1.74 5.63
N ILE A 12 1.62 -1.95 5.59
CA ILE A 12 0.99 -3.14 6.16
C ILE A 12 0.73 -4.10 5.00
N ILE A 13 1.26 -5.31 5.08
CA ILE A 13 0.99 -6.35 4.09
C ILE A 13 0.28 -7.50 4.79
N GLU A 14 -0.93 -7.81 4.34
CA GLU A 14 -1.71 -8.94 4.81
C GLU A 14 -1.94 -9.94 3.67
N ILE A 15 -1.53 -11.18 3.86
CA ILE A 15 -1.82 -12.26 2.90
C ILE A 15 -2.97 -13.07 3.50
N GLN A 16 -4.10 -13.13 2.80
CA GLN A 16 -5.27 -13.89 3.26
C GLN A 16 -5.70 -14.93 2.23
N ASN A 17 -5.75 -16.20 2.67
CA ASN A 17 -6.07 -17.31 1.77
C ASN A 17 -7.57 -17.67 1.78
N ASN A 18 -8.32 -17.22 2.79
CA ASN A 18 -9.70 -17.62 2.99
C ASN A 18 -10.70 -16.51 2.65
N ARG A 19 -11.89 -16.90 2.21
CA ARG A 19 -13.04 -16.00 2.05
C ARG A 19 -13.55 -15.61 3.42
N GLU A 20 -13.49 -14.33 3.75
CA GLU A 20 -14.08 -13.76 4.95
C GLU A 20 -15.00 -12.60 4.57
N LEU A 21 -16.23 -12.61 5.09
CA LEU A 21 -17.25 -11.61 4.76
C LEU A 21 -16.99 -10.25 5.41
N ASP A 22 -16.29 -10.26 6.55
CA ASP A 22 -15.92 -9.10 7.37
C ASP A 22 -14.55 -8.51 6.99
N TYR A 23 -14.01 -8.92 5.85
CA TYR A 23 -12.67 -8.56 5.41
C TYR A 23 -12.40 -7.03 5.41
N PHE A 24 -13.32 -6.21 4.90
CA PHE A 24 -13.15 -4.74 4.94
C PHE A 24 -13.08 -4.19 6.37
N HIS A 25 -13.81 -4.79 7.32
CA HIS A 25 -13.72 -4.41 8.73
C HIS A 25 -12.37 -4.81 9.33
N ARG A 26 -11.82 -5.97 8.93
CA ARG A 26 -10.48 -6.39 9.34
C ARG A 26 -9.40 -5.48 8.79
N MET A 27 -9.47 -5.08 7.52
CA MET A 27 -8.57 -4.08 6.95
C MET A 27 -8.59 -2.77 7.74
N LEU A 28 -9.79 -2.27 8.03
CA LEU A 28 -9.99 -1.05 8.81
C LEU A 28 -9.39 -1.19 10.22
N TYR A 29 -9.65 -2.31 10.89
CA TYR A 29 -9.13 -2.59 12.22
C TYR A 29 -7.60 -2.71 12.22
N GLY A 30 -7.02 -3.45 11.26
CA GLY A 30 -5.57 -3.64 11.15
C GLY A 30 -4.82 -2.33 10.97
N VAL A 31 -5.31 -1.47 10.07
CA VAL A 31 -4.76 -0.12 9.86
C VAL A 31 -4.93 0.74 11.11
N SER A 32 -6.13 0.77 11.70
CA SER A 32 -6.39 1.57 12.90
C SER A 32 -5.48 1.15 14.06
N LYS A 33 -5.31 -0.15 14.26
CA LYS A 33 -4.43 -0.71 15.29
C LYS A 33 -2.96 -0.37 15.03
N ALA A 34 -2.52 -0.43 13.77
CA ALA A 34 -1.16 -0.04 13.40
C ALA A 34 -0.91 1.44 13.68
N ILE A 35 -1.85 2.32 13.32
CA ILE A 35 -1.78 3.76 13.65
C ILE A 35 -1.60 3.93 15.16
N THR A 36 -2.46 3.30 15.97
CA THR A 36 -2.41 3.46 17.44
C THR A 36 -1.16 2.87 18.07
N ASN A 37 -0.54 1.85 17.45
CA ASN A 37 0.72 1.29 17.95
C ASN A 37 1.93 2.16 17.62
N TYR A 38 1.85 2.95 16.54
CA TYR A 38 2.95 3.80 16.08
C TYR A 38 2.87 5.23 16.61
N ILE A 39 1.68 5.71 16.95
CA ILE A 39 1.49 7.01 17.59
C ILE A 39 1.48 6.80 19.10
N GLY A 40 2.60 7.13 19.75
CA GLY A 40 2.71 7.11 21.20
C GLY A 40 1.89 8.22 21.86
N LEU A 41 1.61 8.06 23.16
CA LEU A 41 0.96 9.11 23.94
C LEU A 41 1.87 10.36 24.00
N GLY A 42 1.40 11.50 23.49
CA GLY A 42 2.16 12.76 23.45
C GLY A 42 2.97 13.00 22.17
N ASP A 43 2.94 12.06 21.23
CA ASP A 43 3.60 12.22 19.93
C ASP A 43 2.91 13.27 19.04
N ALA A 44 3.72 13.99 18.26
CA ALA A 44 3.21 14.91 17.25
C ALA A 44 2.67 14.15 16.03
N TYR A 45 1.40 14.36 15.70
CA TYR A 45 0.73 13.74 14.53
C TYR A 45 1.37 14.08 13.18
N SER A 46 2.14 15.18 13.09
CA SER A 46 2.91 15.55 11.89
C SER A 46 3.98 14.53 11.51
N LYS A 47 4.51 13.78 12.47
CA LYS A 47 5.55 12.78 12.21
C LYS A 47 5.02 11.52 11.50
N TYR A 48 3.70 11.30 11.55
CA TYR A 48 3.04 10.04 11.15
C TYR A 48 2.00 10.22 10.05
N ALA A 49 1.90 11.40 9.44
CA ALA A 49 1.12 11.62 8.22
C ALA A 49 1.78 11.02 6.97
N LYS A 50 2.41 9.86 7.15
CA LYS A 50 2.94 9.05 6.06
C LYS A 50 1.88 8.04 5.70
N SER A 51 1.73 7.80 4.40
CA SER A 51 0.67 6.97 3.88
C SER A 51 0.80 5.56 4.46
N ILE A 52 -0.23 5.10 5.20
CA ILE A 52 -0.31 3.70 5.59
C ILE A 52 -0.92 2.98 4.42
N THR A 53 -0.13 2.15 3.75
CA THR A 53 -0.61 1.37 2.63
C THR A 53 -0.83 -0.07 3.07
N LEU A 54 -2.09 -0.52 3.02
CA LEU A 54 -2.45 -1.92 3.23
C LEU A 54 -2.57 -2.64 1.89
N THR A 55 -1.68 -3.60 1.63
CA THR A 55 -1.77 -4.47 0.46
C THR A 55 -2.26 -5.85 0.88
N SER A 56 -3.35 -6.30 0.26
CA SER A 56 -3.91 -7.61 0.56
C SER A 56 -4.16 -8.47 -0.66
N TYR A 57 -3.81 -9.74 -0.50
CA TYR A 57 -3.98 -10.78 -1.52
C TYR A 57 -5.15 -11.64 -1.14
N ILE A 58 -6.17 -11.73 -2.00
CA ILE A 58 -7.41 -12.44 -1.69
C ILE A 58 -7.87 -13.26 -2.88
N LEU A 59 -8.36 -14.46 -2.57
CA LEU A 59 -8.86 -15.43 -3.55
C LEU A 59 -10.15 -14.97 -4.24
N SER A 60 -11.02 -14.27 -3.50
CA SER A 60 -12.20 -13.58 -4.05
C SER A 60 -12.78 -12.62 -3.03
N LEU A 61 -12.92 -11.36 -3.40
CA LEU A 61 -13.53 -10.32 -2.58
C LEU A 61 -14.42 -9.44 -3.44
N GLY A 62 -15.66 -9.23 -2.98
CA GLY A 62 -16.59 -8.29 -3.61
C GLY A 62 -16.93 -8.59 -5.07
N GLN A 63 -17.56 -7.62 -5.72
CA GLN A 63 -17.80 -7.62 -7.16
C GLN A 63 -16.83 -6.65 -7.84
N GLY A 64 -16.31 -7.03 -9.01
CA GLY A 64 -15.38 -6.22 -9.77
C GLY A 64 -14.69 -7.06 -10.84
N LYS A 65 -14.24 -6.40 -11.91
CA LYS A 65 -13.63 -7.05 -13.09
C LYS A 65 -12.10 -7.02 -13.10
N ASP A 66 -11.52 -6.06 -12.39
CA ASP A 66 -10.07 -5.90 -12.30
C ASP A 66 -9.49 -6.79 -11.19
N TYR A 67 -8.19 -7.07 -11.28
CA TYR A 67 -7.43 -7.82 -10.28
C TYR A 67 -6.72 -6.91 -9.27
N VAL A 68 -6.65 -5.60 -9.53
CA VAL A 68 -6.07 -4.59 -8.62
C VAL A 68 -7.06 -3.47 -8.36
N TYR A 69 -7.27 -3.11 -7.10
CA TYR A 69 -8.07 -1.95 -6.70
C TYR A 69 -7.27 -1.04 -5.78
N HIS A 70 -7.33 0.26 -6.06
CA HIS A 70 -6.80 1.30 -5.21
C HIS A 70 -7.94 2.02 -4.48
N GLY A 71 -7.96 1.89 -3.16
CA GLY A 71 -8.85 2.60 -2.27
C GLY A 71 -8.16 3.81 -1.66
N LYS A 72 -8.72 5.00 -1.92
CA LYS A 72 -8.25 6.27 -1.36
C LYS A 72 -9.44 7.09 -0.86
N THR A 73 -9.26 7.77 0.26
CA THR A 73 -10.27 8.69 0.82
C THR A 73 -10.31 9.99 0.00
N PHE A 74 -11.52 10.44 -0.35
CA PHE A 74 -11.74 11.74 -0.98
C PHE A 74 -12.79 12.53 -0.20
N PHE A 75 -12.43 13.72 0.26
CA PHE A 75 -13.35 14.67 0.87
C PHE A 75 -13.97 15.54 -0.23
N ARG A 76 -15.14 15.15 -0.73
CA ARG A 76 -15.85 15.88 -1.79
C ARG A 76 -16.85 16.86 -1.19
N ALA A 77 -16.94 18.06 -1.76
CA ALA A 77 -17.95 19.03 -1.36
C ALA A 77 -19.37 18.51 -1.67
N LEU A 78 -20.30 18.69 -0.72
CA LEU A 78 -21.69 18.28 -0.89
C LEU A 78 -22.46 19.14 -1.89
N HIS A 79 -22.08 20.42 -2.02
CA HIS A 79 -22.83 21.41 -2.80
C HIS A 79 -22.07 21.93 -4.02
N VAL A 80 -20.79 21.60 -4.17
CA VAL A 80 -19.94 22.06 -5.29
C VAL A 80 -19.47 20.84 -6.08
N PRO A 81 -19.96 20.66 -7.32
CA PRO A 81 -19.56 19.53 -8.15
C PRO A 81 -18.04 19.51 -8.38
N LYS A 82 -17.44 18.32 -8.23
CA LYS A 82 -16.01 18.04 -8.46
C LYS A 82 -15.02 18.77 -7.53
N ASP A 83 -15.50 19.48 -6.51
CA ASP A 83 -14.63 20.09 -5.52
C ASP A 83 -14.15 19.04 -4.50
N VAL A 84 -12.83 18.93 -4.36
CA VAL A 84 -12.13 18.01 -3.45
C VAL A 84 -11.31 18.84 -2.48
N LEU A 85 -11.57 18.67 -1.18
CA LEU A 85 -10.92 19.44 -0.12
C LEU A 85 -9.40 19.27 -0.17
N GLN A 86 -8.72 20.40 -0.33
CA GLN A 86 -7.26 20.48 -0.38
C GLN A 86 -6.67 20.83 0.98
N LEU A 87 -5.43 20.44 1.22
CA LEU A 87 -4.67 20.93 2.36
C LEU A 87 -4.34 22.41 2.19
N SER A 88 -4.38 23.15 3.30
CA SER A 88 -3.88 24.52 3.38
C SER A 88 -2.36 24.57 3.16
N VAL A 89 -1.82 25.76 2.88
CA VAL A 89 -0.36 25.95 2.68
C VAL A 89 0.43 25.45 3.89
N ARG A 90 0.02 25.85 5.09
CA ARG A 90 0.68 25.42 6.35
C ARG A 90 0.58 23.91 6.60
N GLN A 91 -0.51 23.27 6.17
CA GLN A 91 -0.62 21.81 6.26
C GLN A 91 0.28 21.11 5.25
N LYS A 92 0.44 21.65 4.04
CA LYS A 92 1.35 21.12 3.01
C LYS A 92 2.83 21.24 3.42
N GLU A 93 3.17 22.19 4.28
CA GLU A 93 4.51 22.29 4.87
C GLU A 93 4.77 21.21 5.93
N LEU A 94 3.71 20.76 6.62
CA LEU A 94 3.80 19.80 7.73
C LEU A 94 3.55 18.35 7.31
N PHE A 95 2.80 18.14 6.24
CA PHE A 95 2.32 16.82 5.81
C PHE A 95 2.66 16.59 4.34
N VAL A 96 3.00 15.34 4.00
CA VAL A 96 3.24 14.93 2.61
C VAL A 96 1.89 14.74 1.92
N GLY A 97 1.53 15.64 1.01
CA GLY A 97 0.27 15.54 0.26
C GLY A 97 -0.23 16.87 -0.28
N LYS A 98 -1.22 16.81 -1.18
CA LYS A 98 -1.93 17.97 -1.72
C LYS A 98 -3.38 18.01 -1.22
N GLU A 99 -4.05 16.87 -1.23
CA GLU A 99 -5.45 16.70 -0.88
C GLU A 99 -5.59 16.31 0.60
N ALA A 100 -6.72 16.68 1.23
CA ALA A 100 -6.97 16.27 2.62
C ALA A 100 -6.99 14.75 2.79
N GLY A 101 -7.39 14.02 1.74
CA GLY A 101 -7.37 12.56 1.69
C GLY A 101 -5.98 11.93 1.68
N ASP A 102 -4.93 12.68 1.33
CA ASP A 102 -3.55 12.14 1.28
C ASP A 102 -3.00 11.79 2.67
N ILE A 103 -3.56 12.40 3.72
CA ILE A 103 -3.22 12.11 5.13
C ILE A 103 -3.81 10.75 5.57
N PHE A 104 -4.84 10.26 4.88
CA PHE A 104 -5.53 9.04 5.26
C PHE A 104 -4.82 7.80 4.69
N PRO A 105 -4.98 6.64 5.35
CA PRO A 105 -4.51 5.38 4.83
C PRO A 105 -5.02 5.10 3.41
N GLN A 106 -4.17 4.47 2.61
CA GLN A 106 -4.49 3.99 1.28
C GLN A 106 -4.54 2.47 1.28
N TYR A 107 -5.36 1.91 0.41
CA TYR A 107 -5.62 0.49 0.37
C TYR A 107 -5.36 -0.05 -1.03
N TYR A 108 -4.61 -1.13 -1.14
CA TYR A 108 -4.48 -1.90 -2.38
C TYR A 108 -5.05 -3.30 -2.16
N VAL A 109 -6.07 -3.64 -2.92
CA VAL A 109 -6.68 -4.98 -2.89
C VAL A 109 -6.30 -5.71 -4.17
N LEU A 110 -5.64 -6.85 -4.01
CA LEU A 110 -5.15 -7.70 -5.09
C LEU A 110 -5.93 -9.01 -5.11
N LYS A 111 -6.70 -9.23 -6.19
CA LYS A 111 -7.48 -10.44 -6.43
C LYS A 111 -6.64 -11.42 -7.24
N VAL A 112 -5.74 -12.14 -6.57
CA VAL A 112 -4.71 -13.00 -7.19
C VAL A 112 -5.31 -14.02 -8.16
N ASN A 113 -6.47 -14.60 -7.85
CA ASN A 113 -7.09 -15.59 -8.74
C ASN A 113 -7.55 -15.01 -10.07
N GLU A 114 -7.97 -13.76 -10.11
CA GLU A 114 -8.47 -13.10 -11.32
C GLU A 114 -7.33 -12.56 -12.19
N PHE A 115 -6.08 -12.73 -11.75
CA PHE A 115 -4.91 -12.48 -12.57
C PHE A 115 -4.72 -13.61 -13.58
N ASP A 116 -5.29 -13.48 -14.77
CA ASP A 116 -5.17 -14.45 -15.87
C ASP A 116 -4.25 -13.96 -17.00
N GLN A 117 -3.48 -12.90 -16.77
CA GLN A 117 -2.69 -12.23 -17.80
C GLN A 117 -1.19 -12.59 -17.75
N ILE A 118 -0.50 -12.43 -18.87
CA ILE A 118 0.97 -12.48 -18.93
C ILE A 118 1.49 -11.28 -18.14
N ALA A 119 2.41 -11.52 -17.19
CA ALA A 119 3.01 -10.44 -16.41
C ALA A 119 3.76 -9.44 -17.31
N ARG A 120 3.38 -8.16 -17.24
CA ARG A 120 3.96 -7.06 -18.04
C ARG A 120 4.65 -6.02 -17.17
N THR A 121 4.24 -5.91 -15.91
CA THR A 121 4.81 -5.00 -14.93
C THR A 121 5.49 -5.78 -13.80
N PRO A 122 6.40 -5.15 -13.03
CA PRO A 122 6.97 -5.78 -11.83
C PRO A 122 5.89 -6.26 -10.84
N LEU A 123 4.80 -5.51 -10.69
CA LEU A 123 3.65 -5.93 -9.86
C LEU A 123 3.02 -7.23 -10.38
N ASP A 124 2.86 -7.36 -11.69
CA ASP A 124 2.31 -8.58 -12.29
C ASP A 124 3.24 -9.78 -12.09
N GLU A 125 4.55 -9.58 -12.05
CA GLU A 125 5.50 -10.66 -11.77
C GLU A 125 5.35 -11.16 -10.34
N TRP A 126 5.18 -10.24 -9.39
CA TRP A 126 4.87 -10.58 -8.00
C TRP A 126 3.53 -11.31 -7.87
N ILE A 127 2.49 -10.86 -8.57
CA ILE A 127 1.17 -11.50 -8.53
C ILE A 127 1.21 -12.88 -9.18
N ARG A 128 1.91 -13.04 -10.31
CA ARG A 128 2.16 -14.34 -10.94
C ARG A 128 2.88 -15.28 -9.97
N PHE A 129 3.94 -14.80 -9.32
CA PHE A 129 4.67 -15.58 -8.33
C PHE A 129 3.75 -16.02 -7.18
N LEU A 130 2.91 -15.12 -6.66
CA LEU A 130 1.98 -15.46 -5.58
C LEU A 130 0.88 -16.44 -6.02
N LYS A 131 0.45 -16.41 -7.29
CA LYS A 131 -0.53 -17.36 -7.84
C LYS A 131 0.06 -18.75 -8.13
N THR A 132 1.29 -18.79 -8.65
CA THR A 132 1.87 -20.01 -9.25
C THR A 132 3.02 -20.62 -8.45
N GLY A 133 3.63 -19.86 -7.55
CA GLY A 133 4.89 -20.22 -6.89
C GLY A 133 6.14 -20.06 -7.78
N GLU A 134 5.98 -19.65 -9.04
CA GLU A 134 7.07 -19.58 -10.00
C GLU A 134 7.69 -18.18 -10.10
N ILE A 135 9.01 -18.10 -9.89
CA ILE A 135 9.80 -16.92 -10.23
C ILE A 135 10.44 -17.16 -11.59
N LYS A 136 10.04 -16.41 -12.62
CA LYS A 136 10.88 -16.33 -13.83
C LYS A 136 12.12 -15.52 -13.45
N ILE A 137 13.28 -16.17 -13.46
CA ILE A 137 14.56 -15.46 -13.43
C ILE A 137 14.66 -14.70 -14.76
N LEU A 138 14.19 -13.45 -14.78
CA LEU A 138 14.58 -12.54 -15.85
C LEU A 138 16.05 -12.23 -15.61
N THR A 139 16.90 -12.90 -16.38
CA THR A 139 18.34 -12.71 -16.37
C THR A 139 18.65 -11.28 -16.85
N GLN A 140 18.62 -10.32 -15.93
CA GLN A 140 19.46 -9.14 -16.02
C GLN A 140 20.54 -9.29 -14.97
N ARG A 141 21.65 -9.94 -15.36
CA ARG A 141 22.91 -9.85 -14.63
C ARG A 141 23.28 -8.37 -14.52
N LYS A 142 23.03 -7.74 -13.37
CA LYS A 142 24.00 -6.79 -12.83
C LYS A 142 24.91 -7.59 -11.94
N GLU A 143 26.08 -7.88 -12.49
CA GLU A 143 27.20 -8.51 -11.80
C GLU A 143 27.49 -7.70 -10.53
N CYS A 144 27.14 -8.27 -9.38
CA CYS A 144 27.51 -7.69 -8.09
C CYS A 144 29.01 -7.91 -7.93
N ARG A 145 29.83 -6.93 -8.34
CA ARG A 145 31.27 -6.96 -8.10
C ARG A 145 31.48 -6.93 -6.59
N LYS A 146 32.15 -7.97 -6.06
CA LYS A 146 32.77 -7.88 -4.73
C LYS A 146 33.78 -6.73 -4.78
N PRO A 147 33.88 -5.89 -3.73
CA PRO A 147 34.98 -4.94 -3.64
C PRO A 147 36.28 -5.75 -3.46
N GLU A 148 37.08 -5.82 -4.51
CA GLU A 148 38.52 -6.04 -4.35
C GLU A 148 39.11 -4.77 -3.75
N ASN A 149 39.93 -4.97 -2.71
CA ASN A 149 40.68 -3.99 -1.93
C ASN A 149 40.04 -3.58 -0.59
N ALA A 150 40.09 -4.52 0.35
CA ALA A 150 40.35 -4.20 1.75
C ALA A 150 41.38 -5.21 2.28
N LEU A 151 42.66 -4.91 2.05
CA LEU A 151 43.78 -5.24 2.92
C LEU A 151 45.00 -4.47 2.39
N ALA A 152 45.58 -3.67 3.29
CA ALA A 152 46.90 -3.10 3.17
C ALA A 152 47.99 -4.18 3.23
#